data_AF-A0A928RYD8-F1
#
_entry.id   AF-A0A928RYD8-F1
#
_cell.length_a   1.000
_cell.length_b   1.000
_cell.length_c   1.000
_cell.angle_alpha   90.00
_cell.angle_beta   90.00
_cell.angle_gamma   90.00
#
_symmetry.space_group_name_H-M   'P 1'
#
loop_
_entity.id
_entity.type
_entity.pdbx_description
1 polymer ?
#
loop_
_entity_poly.entity_id
_entity_poly.type
_entity_poly.pdbx_seq_one_letter_code
_entity_poly.pdbx_strand_id
1 'polypeptide(L)'
;MPEKDRGQFAGRWQQIDLVRDYQISLQNYQGLLEKKMNASLAENLEKRQKGARFRIVDTANLPDAPDYPNKPLVAAIGLLVGGAFGTGLVFLFEFINPAFRKPEDFEGIIDSPVLSSIPLFPASDGKQGQKFKVIKGRKKSA
;
A
#
# COMPACT_ATOMS: atom_id res chain seq x y z
N MET A 1 -56.14 -59.52 -63.58
CA MET A 1 -54.76 -59.85 -63.16
C MET A 1 -54.77 -61.22 -62.49
N PRO A 2 -53.85 -62.14 -62.84
CA PRO A 2 -53.90 -63.56 -62.49
C PRO A 2 -53.58 -63.86 -61.02
N GLU A 3 -54.14 -64.96 -60.50
CA GLU A 3 -54.22 -65.33 -59.08
C GLU A 3 -52.99 -66.09 -58.51
N LYS A 4 -51.97 -66.36 -59.35
CA LYS A 4 -50.87 -67.29 -59.04
C LYS A 4 -49.74 -66.72 -58.18
N ASP A 5 -49.69 -65.41 -57.93
CA ASP A 5 -48.52 -64.78 -57.32
C ASP A 5 -48.62 -64.54 -55.80
N ARG A 6 -49.78 -64.77 -55.17
CA ARG A 6 -50.03 -64.42 -53.75
C ARG A 6 -49.13 -65.14 -52.73
N GLY A 7 -48.54 -66.29 -53.08
CA GLY A 7 -47.64 -67.06 -52.20
C GLY A 7 -46.14 -66.68 -52.28
N GLN A 8 -45.70 -66.01 -53.36
CA GLN A 8 -44.29 -65.67 -53.56
C GLN A 8 -43.87 -64.33 -52.95
N PHE A 9 -44.83 -63.52 -52.50
CA PHE A 9 -44.56 -62.26 -51.83
C PHE A 9 -44.31 -62.45 -50.34
N ALA A 10 -45.04 -63.36 -49.67
CA ALA A 10 -44.99 -63.56 -48.22
C ALA A 10 -43.58 -63.90 -47.67
N GLY A 11 -42.81 -64.75 -48.35
CA GLY A 11 -41.44 -65.11 -47.92
C GLY A 11 -40.38 -64.06 -48.25
N ARG A 12 -40.60 -63.23 -49.30
CA ARG A 12 -39.68 -62.14 -49.66
C ARG A 12 -39.79 -60.97 -48.70
N TRP A 13 -40.97 -60.69 -48.16
CA TRP A 13 -41.16 -59.67 -47.14
C TRP A 13 -40.37 -59.98 -45.87
N GLN A 14 -40.37 -61.25 -45.44
CA GLN A 14 -39.57 -61.70 -44.30
C GLN A 14 -38.07 -61.46 -44.51
N GLN A 15 -37.55 -61.70 -45.72
CA GLN A 15 -36.14 -61.46 -46.03
C GLN A 15 -35.79 -59.97 -46.07
N ILE A 16 -36.71 -59.13 -46.58
CA ILE A 16 -36.51 -57.67 -46.65
C ILE A 16 -36.49 -57.05 -45.25
N ASP A 17 -37.39 -57.49 -44.36
CA ASP A 17 -37.44 -57.00 -42.99
C ASP A 17 -36.17 -57.35 -42.22
N LEU A 18 -35.66 -58.59 -42.36
CA LEU A 18 -34.39 -59.00 -41.75
C LEU A 18 -33.20 -58.15 -42.21
N VAL A 19 -33.12 -57.85 -43.51
CA VAL A 19 -32.03 -57.02 -44.06
C VAL A 19 -32.14 -55.57 -43.57
N ARG A 20 -33.36 -55.03 -43.48
CA ARG A 20 -33.62 -53.70 -42.94
C ARG A 20 -33.24 -53.62 -41.45
N ASP A 21 -33.68 -54.58 -40.66
CA ASP A 21 -33.39 -54.63 -39.22
C ASP A 21 -31.88 -54.74 -38.95
N TYR A 22 -31.17 -55.54 -39.75
CA TYR A 22 -29.71 -55.61 -39.70
C TYR A 22 -29.06 -54.27 -40.04
N GLN A 23 -29.52 -53.59 -41.09
CA GLN A 23 -29.00 -52.26 -41.46
C GLN A 23 -29.27 -51.21 -40.38
N ILE A 24 -30.46 -51.22 -39.77
CA ILE A 24 -30.80 -50.31 -38.66
C ILE A 24 -29.89 -50.57 -37.47
N SER A 25 -29.67 -51.83 -37.11
CA SER A 25 -28.77 -52.21 -36.01
C SER A 25 -27.33 -51.77 -36.27
N LEU A 26 -26.85 -51.95 -37.51
CA LEU A 26 -25.52 -51.51 -37.92
C LEU A 26 -25.38 -49.98 -37.87
N GLN A 27 -26.38 -49.25 -38.36
CA GLN A 27 -26.40 -47.77 -38.28
C GLN A 27 -26.41 -47.29 -36.83
N ASN A 28 -27.20 -47.93 -35.96
CA ASN A 28 -27.22 -47.62 -34.53
C ASN A 28 -25.86 -47.88 -33.88
N TYR A 29 -25.22 -49.01 -34.20
CA TYR A 29 -23.88 -49.33 -33.71
C TYR A 29 -22.85 -48.30 -34.17
N GLN A 30 -22.85 -47.94 -35.45
CA GLN A 30 -21.96 -46.92 -36.00
C GLN A 30 -22.19 -45.55 -35.34
N GLY A 31 -23.44 -45.14 -35.16
CA GLY A 31 -23.78 -43.89 -34.48
C GLY A 31 -23.37 -43.87 -33.00
N LEU A 32 -23.48 -45.01 -32.30
CA LEU A 32 -22.98 -45.14 -30.93
C LEU A 32 -21.45 -45.10 -30.86
N LEU A 33 -20.78 -45.74 -31.83
CA LEU A 33 -19.32 -45.73 -31.93
C LEU A 33 -18.79 -44.31 -32.19
N GLU A 34 -19.42 -43.58 -33.10
CA GLU A 34 -19.10 -42.19 -33.40
C GLU A 34 -19.30 -41.29 -32.16
N LYS A 35 -20.44 -41.42 -31.47
CA LYS A 35 -20.70 -40.69 -30.21
C LYS A 35 -19.64 -41.00 -29.16
N LYS A 36 -19.23 -42.26 -29.01
CA LYS A 36 -18.15 -42.67 -28.08
C LYS A 36 -16.81 -42.03 -28.47
N MET A 37 -16.48 -42.03 -29.74
CA MET A 37 -15.24 -41.43 -30.24
C MET A 37 -15.24 -39.91 -30.01
N ASN A 38 -16.34 -39.23 -30.32
CA ASN A 38 -16.51 -37.80 -30.10
C ASN A 38 -16.46 -37.44 -28.61
N ALA A 39 -17.11 -38.22 -27.75
CA ALA A 39 -17.04 -38.03 -26.30
C ALA A 39 -15.61 -38.23 -25.76
N SER A 40 -14.90 -39.25 -26.25
CA SER A 40 -13.50 -39.49 -25.86
C SER A 40 -12.57 -38.38 -26.36
N LEU A 41 -12.78 -37.88 -27.58
CA LEU A 41 -12.05 -36.71 -28.09
C LEU A 41 -12.35 -35.49 -27.23
N ALA A 42 -13.62 -35.19 -26.95
CA ALA A 42 -14.02 -34.07 -26.10
C ALA A 42 -13.41 -34.18 -24.69
N GLU A 43 -13.43 -35.36 -24.07
CA GLU A 43 -12.80 -35.62 -22.77
C GLU A 43 -11.28 -35.41 -22.83
N ASN A 44 -10.61 -35.89 -23.88
CA ASN A 44 -9.17 -35.68 -24.07
C ASN A 44 -8.85 -34.20 -24.32
N LEU A 45 -9.66 -33.51 -25.13
CA LEU A 45 -9.53 -32.07 -25.36
C LEU A 45 -9.75 -31.32 -24.04
N GLU A 46 -10.77 -31.66 -23.25
CA GLU A 46 -11.02 -31.05 -21.95
C GLU A 46 -9.90 -31.35 -20.96
N LYS A 47 -9.37 -32.58 -20.90
CA LYS A 47 -8.18 -32.91 -20.08
C LYS A 47 -6.95 -32.14 -20.53
N ARG A 48 -6.76 -31.94 -21.83
CA ARG A 48 -5.65 -31.15 -22.42
C ARG A 48 -5.87 -29.64 -22.23
N GLN A 49 -7.11 -29.15 -22.29
CA GLN A 49 -7.51 -27.74 -22.19
C GLN A 49 -7.73 -27.28 -20.73
N LYS A 50 -8.02 -28.19 -19.80
CA LYS A 50 -7.91 -27.98 -18.34
C LYS A 50 -6.48 -27.62 -17.94
N GLY A 51 -5.50 -28.02 -18.75
CA GLY A 51 -4.18 -27.43 -18.82
C GLY A 51 -4.15 -26.31 -19.83
N ALA A 52 -4.93 -25.24 -19.63
CA ALA A 52 -4.66 -23.98 -20.30
C ALA A 52 -3.19 -23.71 -20.05
N ARG A 53 -2.38 -23.79 -21.10
CA ARG A 53 -0.94 -23.68 -21.00
C ARG A 53 -0.68 -22.21 -20.70
N PHE A 54 -0.69 -21.86 -19.42
CA PHE A 54 -0.32 -20.54 -18.94
C PHE A 54 1.14 -20.36 -19.30
N ARG A 55 1.36 -19.84 -20.50
CA ARG A 55 2.67 -19.36 -20.92
C ARG A 55 2.79 -18.00 -20.27
N ILE A 56 3.74 -17.88 -19.36
CA ILE A 56 4.11 -16.59 -18.78
C ILE A 56 4.67 -15.78 -19.96
N VAL A 57 3.84 -14.90 -20.53
CA VAL A 57 4.22 -14.00 -21.64
C VAL A 57 5.00 -12.82 -21.08
N ASP A 58 4.66 -12.39 -19.87
CA ASP A 58 5.36 -11.34 -19.14
C ASP A 58 5.60 -11.78 -17.69
N THR A 59 6.85 -11.69 -17.27
CA THR A 59 7.29 -12.08 -15.93
C THR A 59 6.96 -10.94 -14.98
N ALA A 60 6.63 -11.25 -13.73
CA ALA A 60 6.38 -10.20 -12.73
C ALA A 60 7.64 -9.33 -12.56
N ASN A 61 7.57 -8.08 -13.03
CA ASN A 61 8.64 -7.12 -12.84
C ASN A 61 8.63 -6.67 -11.37
N LEU A 62 9.81 -6.68 -10.74
CA LEU A 62 9.96 -6.07 -9.42
C LEU A 62 9.82 -4.55 -9.58
N PRO A 63 9.15 -3.86 -8.65
CA PRO A 63 9.06 -2.41 -8.71
C PRO A 63 10.45 -1.79 -8.56
N ASP A 64 10.87 -1.03 -9.56
CA ASP A 64 12.18 -0.35 -9.59
C ASP A 64 12.34 0.71 -8.49
N ALA A 65 11.23 1.20 -7.96
CA ALA A 65 11.20 2.15 -6.86
C ALA A 65 10.09 1.80 -5.86
N PRO A 66 10.31 2.07 -4.57
CA PRO A 66 9.28 1.88 -3.55
C PRO A 66 8.11 2.84 -3.80
N ASP A 67 6.92 2.27 -4.01
CA ASP A 67 5.68 3.01 -4.24
C ASP A 67 5.20 3.74 -2.97
N TYR A 68 5.69 3.32 -1.80
CA TYR A 68 5.37 3.92 -0.51
C TYR A 68 6.48 3.71 0.53
N PRO A 69 6.74 4.65 1.46
CA PRO A 69 6.28 6.03 1.47
C PRO A 69 7.23 6.96 0.69
N ASN A 70 6.66 8.05 0.16
CA ASN A 70 7.42 9.16 -0.44
C ASN A 70 8.26 9.88 0.63
N LYS A 71 9.45 9.33 0.92
CA LYS A 71 10.42 9.86 1.89
C LYS A 71 10.65 11.39 1.81
N PRO A 72 10.85 12.00 0.62
CA PRO A 72 11.06 13.45 0.55
C PRO A 72 9.83 14.25 0.97
N LEU A 73 8.62 13.77 0.67
CA LEU A 73 7.37 14.43 1.04
C LEU A 73 7.18 14.43 2.56
N VAL A 74 7.42 13.28 3.20
CA VAL A 74 7.32 13.14 4.67
C VAL A 74 8.34 14.04 5.36
N ALA A 75 9.57 14.12 4.85
CA ALA A 75 10.60 15.00 5.38
C ALA A 75 10.22 16.49 5.25
N ALA A 76 9.68 16.90 4.11
CA ALA A 76 9.23 18.28 3.88
C ALA A 76 8.09 18.68 4.83
N ILE A 77 7.09 17.80 5.00
CA ILE A 77 5.99 18.03 5.94
C ILE A 77 6.53 18.11 7.38
N GLY A 78 7.42 17.19 7.77
CA GLY A 78 8.04 17.19 9.09
C GLY A 78 8.80 18.48 9.40
N LEU A 79 9.56 19.02 8.44
CA LEU A 79 10.27 20.29 8.60
C LEU A 79 9.31 21.47 8.75
N LEU A 80 8.25 21.53 7.94
CA LEU A 80 7.26 22.60 8.01
C LEU A 80 6.51 22.59 9.34
N VAL A 81 6.00 21.42 9.74
CA VAL A 81 5.24 21.27 10.99
C VAL A 81 6.14 21.50 12.19
N GLY A 82 7.34 20.91 12.21
CA GLY A 82 8.30 21.09 13.31
C GLY A 82 8.75 22.54 13.44
N GLY A 83 9.03 23.22 12.32
CA GLY A 83 9.40 24.63 12.31
C GLY A 83 8.28 25.53 12.82
N ALA A 84 7.06 25.36 12.28
CA ALA A 84 5.90 26.12 12.73
C ALA A 84 5.59 25.88 14.21
N PHE A 85 5.68 24.64 14.67
CA PHE A 85 5.43 24.28 16.07
C PHE A 85 6.51 24.86 17.00
N GLY A 86 7.78 24.76 16.64
CA GLY A 86 8.87 25.34 17.41
C GLY A 86 8.77 26.86 17.54
N THR A 87 8.54 27.55 16.43
CA THR A 87 8.31 29.01 16.44
C THR A 87 7.06 29.37 17.24
N GLY A 88 5.96 28.63 17.05
CA GLY A 88 4.72 28.81 17.80
C GLY A 88 4.91 28.67 19.31
N LEU A 89 5.70 27.70 19.76
CA LEU A 89 6.03 27.55 21.18
C LEU A 89 6.84 28.72 21.74
N VAL A 90 7.83 29.23 20.98
CA VAL A 90 8.60 30.42 21.41
C VAL A 90 7.68 31.62 21.58
N PHE A 91 6.80 31.88 20.61
CA PHE A 91 5.81 32.95 20.72
C PHE A 91 4.87 32.72 21.90
N LEU A 92 4.36 31.51 22.10
CA LEU A 92 3.49 31.18 23.21
C LEU A 92 4.17 31.43 24.57
N PHE A 93 5.43 31.05 24.72
CA PHE A 93 6.21 31.33 25.92
C PHE A 93 6.45 32.83 26.15
N GLU A 94 6.62 33.60 25.08
CA GLU A 94 6.73 35.06 25.17
C GLU A 94 5.38 35.69 25.59
N PHE A 95 4.25 35.20 25.07
CA PHE A 95 2.93 35.67 25.49
C PHE A 95 2.61 35.34 26.95
N ILE A 96 3.04 34.18 27.45
CA ILE A 96 2.79 33.75 28.83
C ILE A 96 3.74 34.43 29.83
N ASN A 97 4.94 34.84 29.40
CA ASN A 97 5.88 35.57 30.24
C ASN A 97 5.83 37.08 29.95
N PRO A 98 5.12 37.89 30.76
CA PRO A 98 5.24 39.34 30.71
C PRO A 98 6.59 39.76 31.30
N ALA A 99 7.68 39.52 30.56
CA ALA A 99 9.01 39.98 30.90
C ALA A 99 9.29 41.28 30.14
N PHE A 100 9.14 42.41 30.82
CA PHE A 100 9.52 43.74 30.30
C PHE A 100 11.02 43.77 30.03
N ARG A 101 11.40 43.47 28.78
CA ARG A 101 12.81 43.47 28.33
C ARG A 101 13.13 44.67 27.47
N LYS A 102 12.11 45.28 26.87
CA LYS A 102 12.26 46.45 26.01
C LYS A 102 11.79 47.70 26.75
N PRO A 103 12.52 48.82 26.64
CA PRO A 103 12.08 50.09 27.21
C PRO A 103 10.77 50.55 26.57
N GLU A 104 10.51 50.20 25.31
CA GLU A 104 9.23 50.48 24.62
C GLU A 104 8.00 49.84 25.31
N ASP A 105 8.14 48.63 25.85
CA ASP A 105 7.05 47.95 26.58
C ASP A 105 6.74 48.67 27.91
N PHE A 106 7.68 49.43 28.44
CA PHE A 106 7.54 50.20 29.68
C PHE A 106 6.90 51.57 29.41
N GLU A 107 7.32 52.26 28.35
CA GLU A 107 6.75 53.56 27.90
C GLU A 107 5.30 53.44 27.43
N GLY A 108 4.91 52.29 26.85
CA GLY A 108 3.55 52.06 26.40
C GLY A 108 2.52 51.85 27.52
N ILE A 109 2.96 51.45 28.72
CA ILE A 109 2.09 51.21 29.89
C ILE A 109 2.13 52.39 30.85
N ILE A 110 3.30 52.96 31.04
CA ILE A 110 3.52 54.13 31.86
C ILE A 110 3.86 55.25 30.89
N ASP A 111 2.93 56.19 30.69
CA ASP A 111 2.96 57.33 29.75
C ASP A 111 4.09 58.35 30.07
N SER A 112 5.30 57.85 30.27
CA SER A 112 6.49 58.53 30.76
C SER A 112 7.71 57.94 30.04
N PRO A 113 8.60 58.79 29.49
CA PRO A 113 9.78 58.32 28.76
C PRO A 113 10.80 57.63 29.66
N VAL A 114 11.46 56.59 29.15
CA VAL A 114 12.53 55.87 29.84
C VAL A 114 13.81 56.71 29.80
N LEU A 115 14.25 57.17 30.98
CA LEU A 115 15.39 58.08 31.11
C LEU A 115 16.75 57.39 30.92
N SER A 116 16.88 56.11 31.29
CA SER A 116 18.09 55.31 31.06
C SER A 116 17.84 53.81 31.24
N SER A 117 18.53 52.96 30.47
CA SER A 117 18.56 51.51 30.66
C SER A 117 19.91 51.07 31.24
N ILE A 118 19.91 50.41 32.39
CA ILE A 118 21.13 49.85 32.99
C ILE A 118 21.31 48.41 32.50
N PRO A 119 22.37 48.10 31.73
CA PRO A 119 22.63 46.73 31.32
C PRO A 119 23.05 45.89 32.54
N LEU A 120 22.31 44.83 32.80
CA LEU A 120 22.74 43.79 33.74
C LEU A 120 23.83 42.95 33.08
N PHE A 121 25.07 43.13 33.51
CA PHE A 121 26.14 42.19 33.18
C PHE A 121 25.89 40.89 33.95
N PRO A 122 25.74 39.74 33.28
CA PRO A 122 25.75 38.47 33.98
C PRO A 122 27.12 38.33 34.64
N ALA A 123 27.13 38.06 35.95
CA ALA A 123 28.35 37.70 36.65
C ALA A 123 28.95 36.49 35.92
N SER A 124 30.10 36.71 35.27
CA SER A 124 30.83 35.67 34.55
C SER A 124 30.99 34.47 35.46
N ASP A 125 30.49 33.33 35.00
CA ASP A 125 30.26 32.11 35.77
C ASP A 125 31.57 31.64 36.42
N GLY A 126 31.75 32.04 37.68
CA GLY A 126 33.00 31.94 38.42
C GLY A 126 33.22 30.53 38.94
N LYS A 127 33.67 29.61 38.07
CA LYS A 127 34.43 28.44 38.53
C LYS A 127 35.83 28.87 38.94
N GLN A 128 35.98 29.42 40.15
CA GLN A 128 37.20 29.26 40.92
C GLN A 128 36.98 29.59 42.38
N GLY A 129 36.84 28.53 43.18
CA GLY A 129 37.06 28.61 44.60
C GLY A 129 38.51 29.02 44.85
N GLN A 130 38.75 30.30 45.14
CA GLN A 130 39.96 30.73 45.81
C GLN A 130 39.56 31.46 47.10
N LYS A 131 39.76 30.73 48.20
CA LYS A 131 39.66 31.23 49.57
C LYS A 131 40.65 32.38 49.73
N PHE A 132 40.16 33.61 49.76
CA PHE A 132 40.99 34.72 50.23
C PHE A 132 41.15 34.62 51.74
N LYS A 133 42.31 34.12 52.15
CA LYS A 133 42.79 34.14 53.54
C LYS A 133 43.09 35.60 53.91
N VAL A 134 42.16 36.22 54.63
CA VAL A 134 42.34 37.56 55.19
C VAL A 134 43.47 37.53 56.22
N ILE A 135 44.64 38.04 55.85
CA ILE A 135 45.73 38.31 56.80
C ILE A 135 45.37 39.62 57.51
N LYS A 136 44.94 39.50 58.77
CA LYS A 136 44.63 40.65 59.63
C LYS A 136 45.93 41.37 59.99
N GLY A 137 46.21 42.46 59.27
CA GLY A 137 47.33 43.36 59.51
C GLY A 137 47.24 44.04 60.87
N ARG A 138 48.21 43.73 61.72
CA ARG A 138 48.50 44.31 63.04
C ARG A 138 48.80 45.82 62.90
N LYS A 139 47.95 46.70 63.43
CA LYS A 139 48.37 48.09 63.71
C LYS A 139 49.14 48.11 65.03
N LYS A 140 50.44 48.39 64.92
CA LYS A 140 51.31 48.76 66.04
C LYS A 140 51.09 50.24 66.38
N SER A 141 51.18 50.48 67.68
CA SER A 141 51.24 51.74 68.43
C SER A 141 52.15 52.82 67.84
N ALA A 142 51.73 54.07 67.98
CA ALA A 142 52.50 55.17 68.59
C ALA A 142 51.49 56.21 69.08
#